data_AF-A0A9J5XQW8-F1
#
_entry.id   AF-A0A9J5XQW8-F1
#
_cell.length_a   1.000
_cell.length_b   1.000
_cell.length_c   1.000
_cell.angle_alpha   90.00
_cell.angle_beta   90.00
_cell.angle_gamma   90.00
#
_symmetry.space_group_name_H-M   'P 1'
#
loop_
_entity.id
_entity.type
_entity.pdbx_description
1 polymer ?
#
loop_
_entity_poly.entity_id
_entity_poly.type
_entity_poly.pdbx_seq_one_letter_code
_entity_poly.pdbx_strand_id
1 'polypeptide(L)'
;MILPSHVEIPPQEEYVYGLGYDATSDEYKILRIDTHDEIPYEILALKSGSWRKIEETSGRMSVTKISDRELCLAFLHGAFHWIGHCPRNSVVSFNILDEMYGEIPLPGILVGVYVLGLVVMGVSVLGGKLCLYHKHEDFDIWVLNDYGVKESWTKWFTIPSNEVARDCVIIPIYRFSDNEVLLSYFCWKGMPLHCDDIDGRSIQDGLVYKESLIFPRSPNIM
;
A
#
# COMPACT_ATOMS: atom_id res chain seq x y z
N MET A 1 0.64 -40.77 -0.48
CA MET A 1 0.34 -39.64 0.43
C MET A 1 -1.13 -39.31 0.21
N ILE A 2 -1.98 -39.65 1.19
CA ILE A 2 -3.43 -39.44 1.13
C ILE A 2 -3.66 -38.08 1.77
N LEU A 3 -4.19 -37.11 1.01
CA LEU A 3 -4.55 -35.80 1.55
C LEU A 3 -5.80 -35.96 2.44
N PRO A 4 -5.88 -35.30 3.60
CA PRO A 4 -7.05 -35.36 4.45
C PRO A 4 -8.27 -34.76 3.73
N SER A 5 -9.38 -35.49 3.74
CA SER A 5 -10.67 -34.99 3.29
C SER A 5 -11.26 -34.10 4.39
N HIS A 6 -11.60 -32.86 4.02
CA HIS A 6 -12.14 -31.79 4.85
C HIS A 6 -11.11 -31.07 5.73
N VAL A 7 -10.52 -30.03 5.14
CA VAL A 7 -10.03 -28.87 5.89
C VAL A 7 -11.28 -28.03 6.17
N GLU A 8 -11.69 -27.92 7.44
CA GLU A 8 -12.58 -26.83 7.85
C GLU A 8 -11.83 -25.54 7.51
N ILE A 9 -12.38 -24.74 6.59
CA ILE A 9 -11.80 -23.44 6.22
C ILE A 9 -12.05 -22.54 7.44
N PRO A 10 -11.01 -22.16 8.23
CA PRO A 10 -11.20 -21.15 9.26
C PRO A 10 -11.73 -19.86 8.61
N PRO A 11 -12.41 -18.97 9.34
CA PRO A 11 -12.80 -17.66 8.79
C PRO A 11 -11.61 -17.07 8.03
N GLN A 12 -11.84 -16.58 6.81
CA GLN A 12 -10.78 -16.16 5.90
C GLN A 12 -9.84 -15.18 6.62
N GLU A 13 -8.68 -15.68 7.05
CA GLU A 13 -7.67 -14.87 7.70
C GLU A 13 -7.07 -13.96 6.61
N GLU A 14 -7.59 -12.74 6.51
CA GLU A 14 -7.08 -11.74 5.57
C GLU A 14 -5.81 -11.11 6.18
N TYR A 15 -4.66 -11.53 5.66
CA TYR A 15 -3.38 -10.96 6.03
C TYR A 15 -2.82 -10.07 4.92
N VAL A 16 -2.18 -8.98 5.32
CA VAL A 16 -1.34 -8.17 4.46
C VAL A 16 0.12 -8.42 4.82
N TYR A 17 0.95 -8.53 3.78
CA TYR A 17 2.36 -8.85 3.91
C TYR A 17 3.24 -7.71 3.40
N GLY A 18 4.37 -7.50 4.08
CA GLY A 18 5.44 -6.62 3.63
C GLY A 18 6.77 -7.37 3.61
N LEU A 19 7.56 -7.15 2.56
CA LEU A 19 8.95 -7.61 2.51
C LEU A 19 9.89 -6.41 2.73
N GLY A 20 10.79 -6.52 3.71
CA GLY A 20 11.75 -5.47 4.05
C GLY A 20 13.15 -6.03 4.24
N TYR A 21 14.16 -5.19 4.03
CA TYR A 21 15.56 -5.52 4.27
C TYR A 21 16.05 -4.81 5.52
N ASP A 22 16.52 -5.58 6.50
CA ASP A 22 17.18 -5.07 7.71
C ASP A 22 18.69 -5.03 7.48
N ALA A 23 19.22 -3.81 7.32
CA ALA A 23 20.64 -3.60 7.15
C ALA A 23 21.48 -3.90 8.41
N THR A 24 20.87 -3.92 9.60
CA THR A 24 21.59 -4.17 10.86
C THR A 24 21.85 -5.64 11.11
N SER A 25 20.88 -6.51 10.79
CA SER A 25 21.04 -7.97 10.83
C SER A 25 21.38 -8.58 9.46
N ASP A 26 21.53 -7.74 8.44
CA ASP A 26 21.88 -8.11 7.06
C ASP A 26 20.91 -9.15 6.48
N GLU A 27 19.61 -9.02 6.73
CA GLU A 27 18.63 -10.02 6.34
C GLU A 27 17.32 -9.43 5.84
N TYR A 28 16.59 -10.22 5.06
CA TYR A 28 15.22 -9.91 4.73
C TYR A 28 14.27 -10.37 5.83
N LYS A 29 13.25 -9.56 6.09
CA LYS A 29 12.18 -9.82 7.02
C LYS A 29 10.82 -9.69 6.34
N ILE A 30 9.88 -10.54 6.70
CA ILE A 30 8.49 -10.45 6.25
C ILE A 30 7.64 -10.04 7.44
N LEU A 31 6.96 -8.91 7.33
CA LEU A 31 5.93 -8.49 8.29
C LEU A 31 4.58 -9.02 7.80
N ARG A 32 3.85 -9.67 8.70
CA ARG A 32 2.48 -10.14 8.51
C ARG A 32 1.58 -9.37 9.47
N ILE A 33 0.55 -8.74 8.91
CA ILE A 33 -0.47 -8.03 9.68
C ILE A 33 -1.83 -8.65 9.36
N ASP A 34 -2.60 -8.93 10.41
CA ASP A 34 -4.02 -9.27 10.30
C ASP A 34 -4.84 -8.00 10.04
N THR A 35 -5.67 -8.00 8.98
CA THR A 35 -6.47 -6.82 8.60
C THR A 35 -7.57 -6.50 9.59
N HIS A 36 -8.03 -7.50 10.35
CA HIS A 36 -9.07 -7.37 11.35
C HIS A 36 -8.55 -6.89 12.71
N ASP A 37 -7.23 -6.85 12.88
CA ASP A 37 -6.53 -6.50 14.12
C ASP A 37 -6.88 -7.43 15.30
N GLU A 38 -7.36 -8.64 15.02
CA GLU A 38 -7.76 -9.66 16.00
C GLU A 38 -6.55 -10.47 16.50
N ILE A 39 -5.50 -10.57 15.68
CA ILE A 39 -4.30 -11.35 15.97
C ILE A 39 -3.07 -10.42 16.05
N PRO A 40 -2.11 -10.67 16.97
CA PRO A 40 -0.86 -9.91 17.02
C PRO A 40 -0.10 -9.96 15.70
N TYR A 41 0.54 -8.85 15.34
CA TYR A 41 1.40 -8.80 14.16
C TYR A 41 2.63 -9.69 14.36
N GLU A 42 3.12 -10.25 13.27
CA GLU A 42 4.23 -11.19 13.32
C GLU A 42 5.29 -10.86 12.28
N ILE A 43 6.54 -11.11 12.65
CA ILE A 43 7.68 -10.89 11.76
C ILE A 43 8.47 -12.18 11.60
N LEU A 44 8.73 -12.54 10.34
CA LEU A 44 9.58 -13.66 9.94
C LEU A 44 10.96 -13.13 9.60
N ALA A 45 11.99 -13.65 10.27
CA ALA A 45 13.39 -13.45 9.90
C ALA A 45 13.79 -14.57 8.92
N LEU A 46 14.16 -14.24 7.67
CA LEU A 46 14.40 -15.26 6.65
C LEU A 46 15.66 -16.09 6.94
N LYS A 47 16.69 -15.54 7.59
CA LYS A 47 17.91 -16.32 7.92
C LYS A 47 17.61 -17.43 8.92
N SER A 48 16.77 -17.17 9.92
CA SER A 48 16.38 -18.15 10.94
C SER A 48 15.16 -18.98 10.55
N GLY A 49 14.38 -18.54 9.55
CA GLY A 49 13.13 -19.19 9.13
C GLY A 49 12.06 -19.21 10.22
N SER A 50 12.15 -18.31 11.21
CA SER A 50 11.30 -18.33 12.40
C SER A 50 10.40 -17.10 12.48
N TRP A 51 9.10 -17.34 12.69
CA TRP A 51 8.13 -16.30 13.03
C TRP A 51 8.23 -15.95 14.51
N ARG A 52 8.06 -14.67 14.83
CA ARG A 52 7.80 -14.22 16.19
C ARG A 52 6.70 -13.18 16.20
N LYS A 53 5.99 -13.11 17.33
CA LYS A 53 5.01 -12.05 17.60
C LYS A 53 5.73 -10.75 17.94
N ILE A 54 5.17 -9.65 17.48
CA ILE A 54 5.56 -8.30 17.89
C ILE A 54 4.80 -8.02 19.19
N GLU A 55 5.52 -7.62 20.24
CA GLU A 55 4.89 -7.34 21.53
C GLU A 55 3.98 -6.11 21.43
N GLU A 56 2.82 -6.18 22.07
CA GLU A 56 1.77 -5.14 22.01
C GLU A 56 2.16 -3.84 22.76
N THR A 57 3.31 -3.83 23.43
CA THR A 57 3.75 -2.81 24.38
C THR A 57 4.43 -1.59 23.74
N SER A 58 4.82 -1.65 22.46
CA SER A 58 5.55 -0.58 21.79
C SER A 58 4.64 0.48 21.17
N GLY A 59 3.84 1.17 21.99
CA GLY A 59 3.13 2.38 21.55
C GLY A 59 2.15 2.15 20.39
N ARG A 60 1.59 0.94 20.28
CA ARG A 60 0.53 0.58 19.33
C ARG A 60 -0.63 1.56 19.55
N MET A 61 -0.63 2.60 18.74
CA MET A 61 -1.69 3.58 18.58
C MET A 61 -3.01 2.81 18.53
N SER A 62 -3.89 3.06 19.50
CA SER A 62 -5.22 2.45 19.67
C SER A 62 -5.83 1.97 18.35
N VAL A 63 -5.62 0.69 18.03
CA VAL A 63 -6.24 -0.11 16.96
C VAL A 63 -6.26 0.59 15.60
N THR A 64 -5.26 0.32 14.76
CA THR A 64 -5.29 0.74 13.34
C THR A 64 -5.84 -0.40 12.50
N LYS A 65 -7.11 -0.31 12.09
CA LYS A 65 -7.59 -1.21 11.02
C LYS A 65 -6.83 -0.87 9.75
N ILE A 66 -6.30 -1.87 9.07
CA ILE A 66 -5.68 -1.69 7.76
C ILE A 66 -6.79 -1.49 6.72
N SER A 67 -6.51 -0.70 5.68
CA SER A 67 -7.43 -0.61 4.56
C SER A 67 -7.58 -1.98 3.88
N ASP A 68 -8.82 -2.44 3.72
CA ASP A 68 -9.22 -3.67 3.03
C ASP A 68 -8.88 -3.71 1.52
N ARG A 69 -8.08 -2.75 1.06
CA ARG A 69 -7.64 -2.59 -0.33
C ARG A 69 -6.12 -2.50 -0.45
N GLU A 70 -5.37 -2.61 0.65
CA GLU A 70 -3.91 -2.70 0.61
C GLU A 70 -3.49 -4.15 0.31
N LEU A 71 -2.85 -4.36 -0.85
CA LEU A 71 -2.36 -5.69 -1.23
C LEU A 71 -0.99 -6.03 -0.62
N CYS A 72 -0.21 -5.02 -0.22
CA CYS A 72 1.09 -5.20 0.41
C CYS A 72 1.52 -3.98 1.21
N LEU A 73 2.41 -4.16 2.18
CA LEU A 73 3.01 -3.08 2.96
C LEU A 73 4.21 -2.48 2.23
N ALA A 74 4.29 -1.15 2.17
CA ALA A 74 5.38 -0.42 1.54
C ALA A 74 6.61 -0.33 2.45
N PHE A 75 7.80 -0.69 1.96
CA PHE A 75 9.03 -0.66 2.78
C PHE A 75 9.98 0.47 2.38
N LEU A 76 10.24 1.41 3.29
CA LEU A 76 11.14 2.54 3.08
C LEU A 76 11.85 2.93 4.37
N HIS A 77 13.13 3.32 4.30
CA HIS A 77 13.90 3.82 5.45
C HIS A 77 13.86 2.91 6.70
N GLY A 78 13.84 1.59 6.51
CA GLY A 78 13.80 0.63 7.63
C GLY A 78 12.41 0.43 8.23
N ALA A 79 11.36 1.01 7.65
CA ALA A 79 10.00 0.89 8.15
C ALA A 79 9.03 0.36 7.10
N PHE A 80 8.07 -0.44 7.55
CA PHE A 80 6.87 -0.81 6.81
C PHE A 80 5.83 0.29 6.92
N HIS A 81 5.06 0.52 5.86
CA HIS A 81 4.07 1.58 5.77
C HIS A 81 2.77 1.05 5.20
N TRP A 82 1.66 1.52 5.77
CA TRP A 82 0.30 1.20 5.33
C TRP A 82 -0.68 2.31 5.73
N ILE A 83 -1.90 2.25 5.22
CA ILE A 83 -2.99 3.14 5.60
C ILE A 83 -3.66 2.58 6.85
N GLY A 84 -3.55 3.34 7.95
CA GLY A 84 -4.24 3.02 9.19
C GLY A 84 -5.54 3.79 9.36
N HIS A 85 -6.53 3.13 9.94
CA HIS A 85 -7.81 3.70 10.33
C HIS A 85 -7.95 3.77 11.85
N CYS A 86 -8.42 4.91 12.36
CA CYS A 86 -8.70 5.21 13.78
C CYS A 86 -7.45 5.63 14.60
N PRO A 87 -7.53 6.72 15.39
CA PRO A 87 -8.63 7.69 15.50
C PRO A 87 -8.70 8.66 14.31
N ARG A 88 -7.66 8.69 13.46
CA ARG A 88 -7.59 9.50 12.23
C ARG A 88 -6.91 8.68 11.15
N ASN A 89 -7.24 8.98 9.89
CA ASN A 89 -6.54 8.35 8.77
C ASN A 89 -5.14 8.96 8.64
N SER A 90 -4.13 8.11 8.68
CA SER A 90 -2.72 8.45 8.54
C SER A 90 -2.00 7.33 7.79
N VAL A 91 -0.81 7.63 7.27
CA VAL A 91 0.12 6.56 6.93
C VAL A 91 0.78 6.11 8.22
N VAL A 92 0.55 4.86 8.60
CA VAL A 92 1.21 4.23 9.73
C VAL A 92 2.57 3.74 9.27
N SER A 93 3.57 3.88 10.12
CA SER A 93 4.90 3.30 9.90
C SER A 93 5.24 2.35 11.05
N PHE A 94 5.86 1.21 10.77
CA PHE A 94 6.46 0.32 11.77
C PHE A 94 7.93 0.13 11.44
N ASN A 95 8.81 0.65 12.30
CA ASN A 95 10.26 0.57 12.14
C ASN A 95 10.77 -0.77 12.68
N ILE A 96 11.49 -1.53 11.85
CA ILE A 96 11.95 -2.87 12.22
C ILE A 96 13.17 -2.88 13.15
N LEU A 97 13.84 -1.74 13.32
CA LEU A 97 15.05 -1.62 14.15
C LEU A 97 14.71 -1.46 15.63
N ASP A 98 13.75 -0.59 15.95
CA ASP A 98 13.32 -0.29 17.30
C ASP A 98 11.92 -0.84 17.62
N GLU A 99 11.24 -1.44 16.63
CA GLU A 99 9.88 -1.99 16.74
C GLU A 99 8.85 -0.94 17.18
N MET A 100 9.09 0.32 16.78
CA MET A 100 8.23 1.44 17.12
C MET A 100 7.29 1.80 15.98
N TYR A 101 6.06 2.12 16.37
CA TYR A 101 5.07 2.70 15.46
C TYR A 101 5.27 4.20 15.33
N GLY A 102 4.95 4.71 14.15
CA GLY A 102 4.91 6.13 13.84
C GLY A 102 3.72 6.46 12.94
N GLU A 103 3.44 7.74 12.82
CA GLU A 103 2.37 8.24 11.97
C GLU A 103 2.85 9.39 11.11
N ILE A 104 2.46 9.35 9.84
CA ILE A 104 2.65 10.43 8.89
C ILE A 104 1.25 10.92 8.49
N PRO A 105 0.87 12.17 8.84
CA PRO A 105 -0.44 12.70 8.48
C PRO A 105 -0.65 12.74 6.97
N LEU A 106 -1.88 12.42 6.53
CA LEU A 106 -2.28 12.56 5.13
C LEU A 106 -2.28 14.03 4.69
N PRO A 107 -2.10 14.32 3.39
CA PRO A 107 -2.28 15.66 2.86
C PRO A 107 -3.72 16.14 3.11
N GLY A 108 -3.88 17.40 3.53
CA GLY A 108 -5.14 17.93 4.08
C GLY A 108 -6.34 17.80 3.15
N ILE A 109 -6.13 17.81 1.84
CA ILE A 109 -7.18 17.65 0.83
C ILE A 109 -7.86 16.27 0.89
N LEU A 110 -7.15 15.23 1.32
CA LEU A 110 -7.65 13.85 1.32
C LEU A 110 -8.45 13.49 2.57
N VAL A 111 -8.35 14.31 3.62
CA VAL A 111 -9.10 14.11 4.86
C VAL A 111 -10.60 14.23 4.62
N GLY A 112 -11.04 15.14 3.75
CA GLY A 112 -12.47 15.34 3.43
C GLY A 112 -13.05 14.30 2.46
N VAL A 113 -12.27 13.86 1.47
CA VAL A 113 -12.72 12.89 0.44
C VAL A 113 -12.93 11.50 1.06
N TYR A 114 -12.09 11.12 2.03
CA TYR A 114 -12.18 9.81 2.66
C TYR A 114 -13.36 9.64 3.62
N VAL A 115 -13.81 10.72 4.28
CA VAL A 115 -14.97 10.69 5.21
C VAL A 115 -16.25 10.22 4.51
N LEU A 116 -16.32 10.33 3.19
CA LEU A 116 -17.48 9.89 2.40
C LEU A 116 -17.47 8.37 2.12
N GLY A 117 -16.40 7.63 2.46
CA GLY A 117 -16.29 6.19 2.20
C GLY A 117 -16.15 5.81 0.73
N LEU A 118 -15.78 6.77 -0.12
CA LEU A 118 -15.80 6.65 -1.59
C LEU A 118 -14.42 6.37 -2.22
N VAL A 119 -13.38 6.12 -1.42
CA VAL A 119 -11.99 6.20 -1.89
C VAL A 119 -11.20 4.93 -1.58
N VAL A 120 -10.69 4.29 -2.63
CA VAL A 120 -9.62 3.28 -2.50
C VAL A 120 -8.31 4.03 -2.31
N MET A 121 -7.60 3.80 -1.21
CA MET A 121 -6.29 4.40 -0.92
C MET A 121 -5.27 3.32 -0.60
N GLY A 122 -4.00 3.61 -0.86
CA GLY A 122 -2.89 2.79 -0.41
C GLY A 122 -1.58 3.54 -0.50
N VAL A 123 -0.53 2.92 0.01
CA VAL A 123 0.83 3.45 -0.06
C VAL A 123 1.74 2.56 -0.89
N SER A 124 2.73 3.19 -1.53
CA SER A 124 3.74 2.53 -2.34
C SER A 124 5.09 3.24 -2.20
N VAL A 125 6.15 2.62 -2.70
CA VAL A 125 7.46 3.26 -2.79
C VAL A 125 7.84 3.40 -4.25
N LEU A 126 7.97 4.64 -4.73
CA LEU A 126 8.30 4.94 -6.12
C LEU A 126 9.59 5.78 -6.16
N GLY A 127 10.63 5.25 -6.79
CA GLY A 127 11.91 5.95 -6.92
C GLY A 127 12.55 6.34 -5.58
N GLY A 128 12.39 5.49 -4.56
CA GLY A 128 12.92 5.73 -3.21
C GLY A 128 12.14 6.78 -2.40
N LYS A 129 10.94 7.16 -2.84
CA LYS A 129 10.04 8.06 -2.10
C LYS A 129 8.76 7.35 -1.71
N LEU A 130 8.23 7.71 -0.54
CA LEU A 130 6.92 7.25 -0.09
C LEU A 130 5.83 7.94 -0.90
N CYS A 131 4.94 7.15 -1.48
CA CYS A 131 3.85 7.62 -2.29
C CYS A 131 2.52 7.18 -1.69
N LEU A 132 1.55 8.09 -1.72
CA LEU A 132 0.16 7.84 -1.39
C LEU A 132 -0.62 7.89 -2.69
N TYR A 133 -1.35 6.84 -3.01
CA TYR A 133 -2.24 6.83 -4.16
C TYR A 133 -3.68 6.70 -3.70
N HIS A 134 -4.59 7.33 -4.44
CA HIS A 134 -6.00 7.20 -4.18
C HIS A 134 -6.82 7.26 -5.46
N LYS A 135 -7.99 6.62 -5.42
CA LYS A 135 -8.96 6.64 -6.51
C LYS A 135 -10.30 7.16 -5.98
N HIS A 136 -10.72 8.31 -6.49
CA HIS A 136 -12.06 8.85 -6.25
C HIS A 136 -12.77 9.05 -7.60
N GLU A 137 -12.66 10.23 -8.19
CA GLU A 137 -13.01 10.44 -9.59
C GLU A 137 -11.85 9.97 -10.45
N ASP A 138 -10.73 10.69 -10.38
CA ASP A 138 -9.47 10.32 -11.01
C ASP A 138 -8.60 9.47 -10.07
N PHE A 139 -7.54 8.89 -10.63
CA PHE A 139 -6.50 8.22 -9.86
C PHE A 139 -5.32 9.18 -9.67
N ASP A 140 -5.10 9.58 -8.43
CA ASP A 140 -4.06 10.54 -8.05
C ASP A 140 -2.91 9.82 -7.35
N ILE A 141 -1.68 10.22 -7.66
CA ILE A 141 -0.49 9.84 -6.89
C ILE A 141 0.11 11.09 -6.25
N TRP A 142 0.30 11.02 -4.94
CA TRP A 142 0.99 12.00 -4.12
C TRP A 142 2.35 11.44 -3.70
N VAL A 143 3.36 12.30 -3.66
CA VAL A 143 4.71 11.95 -3.21
C VAL A 143 5.07 12.77 -1.98
N LEU A 144 5.64 12.10 -0.98
CA LEU A 144 6.22 12.74 0.19
C LEU A 144 7.67 13.11 -0.13
N ASN A 145 7.96 14.41 -0.25
CA ASN A 145 9.31 14.84 -0.63
C ASN A 145 10.28 14.79 0.54
N ASP A 146 9.84 15.20 1.72
CA ASP A 146 10.62 15.18 2.96
C ASP A 146 9.95 14.17 3.91
N TYR A 147 10.62 13.05 4.13
CA TYR A 147 10.06 11.94 4.89
C TYR A 147 9.63 12.36 6.30
N GLY A 148 8.39 12.02 6.67
CA GLY A 148 7.76 12.43 7.94
C GLY A 148 7.20 13.86 7.98
N VAL A 149 7.45 14.71 6.98
CA VAL A 149 7.01 16.11 6.97
C VAL A 149 5.73 16.25 6.16
N LYS A 150 4.59 16.39 6.85
CA LYS A 150 3.24 16.50 6.25
C LYS A 150 3.16 17.55 5.14
N GLU A 151 3.78 18.71 5.33
CA GLU A 151 3.70 19.83 4.39
C GLU A 151 4.45 19.56 3.07
N SER A 152 5.27 18.51 3.02
CA SER A 152 6.06 18.12 1.84
C SER A 152 5.32 17.20 0.87
N TRP A 153 4.09 16.79 1.19
CA TRP A 153 3.22 16.07 0.27
C TRP A 153 2.90 16.94 -0.95
N THR A 154 3.28 16.48 -2.13
CA THR A 154 2.93 17.12 -3.40
C THR A 154 2.22 16.13 -4.30
N LYS A 155 1.13 16.55 -4.95
CA LYS A 155 0.53 15.76 -6.02
C LYS A 155 1.54 15.63 -7.15
N TRP A 156 1.84 14.40 -7.55
CA TRP A 156 2.81 14.13 -8.59
C TRP A 156 2.13 14.06 -9.96
N PHE A 157 1.11 13.21 -10.12
CA PHE A 157 0.30 13.17 -11.34
C PHE A 157 -1.10 12.61 -11.09
N THR A 158 -1.96 12.78 -12.08
CA THR A 158 -3.36 12.35 -12.10
C THR A 158 -3.60 11.54 -13.37
N ILE A 159 -4.15 10.34 -13.22
CA ILE A 159 -4.67 9.55 -14.34
C ILE A 159 -6.18 9.78 -14.40
N PRO A 160 -6.69 10.38 -15.50
CA PRO A 160 -8.11 10.64 -15.67
C PRO A 160 -8.98 9.39 -15.58
N SER A 161 -10.15 9.52 -14.96
CA SER A 161 -11.12 8.44 -14.74
C SER A 161 -11.60 7.73 -16.01
N ASN A 162 -11.57 8.40 -17.17
CA ASN A 162 -11.91 7.81 -18.46
C ASN A 162 -10.83 6.86 -18.99
N GLU A 163 -9.63 6.87 -18.41
CA GLU A 163 -8.53 5.97 -18.75
C GLU A 163 -8.50 4.72 -17.85
N VAL A 164 -9.30 4.70 -16.77
CA VAL A 164 -9.33 3.60 -15.80
C VAL A 164 -10.77 3.24 -15.43
N ALA A 165 -11.16 1.98 -15.64
CA ALA A 165 -12.46 1.50 -15.20
C ALA A 165 -12.65 1.66 -13.67
N ARG A 166 -13.84 2.11 -13.25
CA ARG A 166 -14.17 2.46 -11.85
C ARG A 166 -13.91 1.34 -10.86
N ASP A 167 -14.20 0.10 -11.23
CA ASP A 167 -14.10 -1.07 -10.34
C ASP A 167 -12.72 -1.73 -10.31
N CYS A 168 -11.70 -1.07 -10.86
CA CYS A 168 -10.33 -1.57 -10.83
C CYS A 168 -9.54 -1.00 -9.65
N VAL A 169 -8.89 -1.89 -8.91
CA VAL A 169 -7.81 -1.54 -7.98
C VAL A 169 -6.56 -1.27 -8.81
N ILE A 170 -5.96 -0.10 -8.61
CA ILE A 170 -4.71 0.28 -9.26
C ILE A 170 -3.65 0.41 -8.16
N ILE A 171 -2.48 -0.17 -8.42
CA ILE A 171 -1.36 -0.12 -7.47
C ILE A 171 -0.09 0.30 -8.20
N PRO A 172 0.53 1.42 -7.81
CA PRO A 172 1.85 1.77 -8.29
C PRO A 172 2.89 0.79 -7.75
N ILE A 173 3.60 0.10 -8.65
CA ILE A 173 4.60 -0.90 -8.29
C ILE A 173 6.00 -0.29 -8.33
N TYR A 174 6.32 0.44 -9.38
CA TYR A 174 7.70 0.85 -9.64
C TYR A 174 7.78 2.12 -10.48
N ARG A 175 8.87 2.88 -10.31
CA ARG A 175 9.21 4.05 -11.12
C ARG A 175 10.52 3.81 -11.84
N PHE A 176 10.50 3.94 -13.16
CA PHE A 176 11.67 3.87 -14.01
C PHE A 176 12.48 5.18 -14.01
N SER A 177 13.72 5.12 -14.48
CA SER A 177 14.64 6.27 -14.50
C SER A 177 14.20 7.41 -15.42
N ASP A 178 13.35 7.14 -16.40
CA ASP A 178 12.74 8.11 -17.31
C ASP A 178 11.42 8.71 -16.78
N ASN A 179 11.07 8.39 -15.53
CA ASN A 179 9.85 8.79 -14.82
C ASN A 179 8.57 8.06 -15.26
N GLU A 180 8.67 7.01 -16.07
CA GLU A 180 7.53 6.11 -16.30
C GLU A 180 7.20 5.35 -15.00
N VAL A 181 5.91 5.05 -14.80
CA VAL A 181 5.43 4.32 -13.64
C VAL A 181 4.74 3.03 -14.09
N LEU A 182 5.18 1.92 -13.50
CA LEU A 182 4.54 0.62 -13.65
C LEU A 182 3.36 0.54 -12.68
N LEU A 183 2.17 0.30 -13.23
CA LEU A 183 0.93 0.17 -12.48
C LEU A 183 0.40 -1.26 -12.61
N SER A 184 -0.03 -1.84 -11.49
CA SER A 184 -0.80 -3.08 -11.45
C SER A 184 -2.28 -2.76 -11.52
N TYR A 185 -3.04 -3.55 -12.28
CA TYR A 185 -4.50 -3.41 -12.40
C TYR A 185 -5.18 -4.70 -11.99
N PHE A 186 -6.17 -4.61 -11.11
CA PHE A 186 -7.06 -5.71 -10.75
C PHE A 186 -8.50 -5.26 -10.89
N CYS A 187 -9.21 -5.76 -11.89
CA CYS A 187 -10.61 -5.45 -12.11
C CYS A 187 -11.46 -6.65 -11.74
N TRP A 188 -12.44 -6.44 -10.86
CA TRP A 188 -13.41 -7.47 -10.50
C TRP A 188 -14.45 -7.55 -11.62
N LYS A 189 -14.18 -8.33 -12.67
CA LYS A 189 -15.18 -8.52 -13.75
C LYS A 189 -16.26 -9.50 -13.29
N GLY A 190 -17.44 -8.98 -12.95
CA GLY A 190 -18.72 -9.68 -13.14
C GLY A 190 -19.10 -10.80 -12.16
N MET A 191 -18.79 -10.71 -10.87
CA MET A 191 -19.38 -11.62 -9.87
C MET A 191 -20.57 -10.94 -9.16
N PRO A 192 -21.78 -11.55 -9.14
CA PRO A 192 -22.72 -11.26 -8.07
C PRO A 192 -22.08 -11.72 -6.77
N LEU A 193 -22.26 -10.95 -5.69
CA LEU A 193 -21.72 -11.21 -4.36
C LEU A 193 -22.05 -12.64 -3.88
N HIS A 194 -21.20 -13.59 -4.22
CA HIS A 194 -21.04 -14.85 -3.52
C HIS A 194 -19.55 -15.15 -3.51
N CYS A 195 -18.96 -15.02 -2.32
CA CYS A 195 -17.64 -15.52 -2.01
C CYS A 195 -17.67 -17.03 -2.18
N ASP A 196 -17.17 -17.52 -3.31
CA ASP A 196 -16.67 -18.87 -3.56
C ASP A 196 -16.20 -18.89 -5.02
N ASP A 197 -14.95 -18.48 -5.26
CA ASP A 197 -14.09 -18.89 -6.40
C ASP A 197 -12.95 -17.87 -6.57
N ILE A 198 -11.95 -17.91 -5.68
CA ILE A 198 -10.61 -17.44 -6.02
C ILE A 198 -9.91 -18.59 -6.73
N ASP A 199 -10.29 -18.86 -7.98
CA ASP A 199 -9.51 -19.72 -8.85
C ASP A 199 -8.36 -18.88 -9.44
N GLY A 200 -7.14 -19.25 -9.09
CA GLY A 200 -5.91 -18.45 -9.24
C GLY A 200 -5.45 -18.23 -10.69
N ARG A 201 -6.24 -17.53 -11.50
CA ARG A 201 -5.84 -17.09 -12.84
C ARG A 201 -6.47 -15.76 -13.22
N SER A 202 -5.72 -14.67 -13.09
CA SER A 202 -5.38 -13.77 -14.21
C SER A 202 -4.67 -12.50 -13.72
N ILE A 203 -3.33 -12.48 -13.81
CA ILE A 203 -2.61 -11.22 -14.01
C ILE A 203 -2.88 -10.86 -15.47
N GLN A 204 -3.86 -9.99 -15.73
CA GLN A 204 -4.05 -9.40 -17.04
C GLN A 204 -3.32 -8.05 -17.05
N ASP A 205 -2.18 -8.05 -17.74
CA ASP A 205 -1.48 -6.89 -18.32
C ASP A 205 -1.14 -5.72 -17.37
N GLY A 206 0.14 -5.61 -16.99
CA GLY A 206 0.68 -4.37 -16.46
C GLY A 206 0.75 -3.31 -17.56
N LEU A 207 0.03 -2.19 -17.40
CA LEU A 207 0.18 -1.03 -18.28
C LEU A 207 1.29 -0.13 -17.73
N VAL A 208 2.21 0.27 -18.62
CA VAL A 208 3.19 1.32 -18.33
C VAL A 208 2.53 2.65 -18.64
N TYR A 209 2.36 3.51 -17.62
CA TYR A 209 1.84 4.87 -17.82
C TYR A 209 3.00 5.82 -18.14
N LYS A 210 2.86 6.54 -19.26
CA LYS A 210 3.84 7.50 -19.76
C LYS A 210 3.21 8.90 -19.74
N GLU A 211 3.45 9.67 -18.69
CA GLU A 211 3.16 11.11 -18.75
C GLU A 211 4.33 11.80 -19.46
N SER A 212 4.10 12.24 -20.70
CA SER A 212 5.04 13.15 -21.37
C SER A 212 4.90 14.52 -20.74
N LEU A 213 5.82 14.88 -19.84
CA LEU A 213 5.96 16.25 -19.35
C LEU A 213 6.34 17.17 -20.51
N ILE A 214 5.35 17.74 -21.18
CA ILE A 214 5.57 18.78 -22.19
C ILE A 214 6.05 20.02 -21.44
N PHE A 215 7.33 20.35 -21.60
CA PHE A 215 7.91 21.62 -21.17
C PHE A 215 7.10 22.80 -21.72
N PRO A 216 6.82 23.86 -20.93
CA PRO A 216 6.23 25.07 -21.47
C PRO A 216 7.18 25.66 -22.53
N ARG A 217 6.64 25.88 -23.73
CA ARG A 217 7.35 26.59 -24.81
C ARG A 217 7.77 27.95 -24.29
N SER A 218 9.07 28.25 -24.35
CA SER A 218 9.58 29.61 -24.18
C SER A 218 8.89 30.53 -25.20
N PRO A 219 8.45 31.74 -24.80
CA PRO A 219 7.99 32.72 -25.78
C PRO A 219 9.17 33.10 -26.69
N ASN A 220 8.96 32.98 -28.00
CA ASN A 220 9.85 33.58 -28.99
C ASN A 220 9.91 35.09 -28.72
N ILE A 221 11.09 35.58 -28.36
CA ILE A 221 11.39 37.01 -28.41
C ILE A 221 11.94 37.27 -29.81
N MET A 222 11.17 38.03 -30.60
CA MET A 222 11.69 38.81 -31.74
C MET A 222 12.05 40.20 -31.22
#